data_AF-A0A7S2PXE7-F1
#
_entry.id   AF-A0A7S2PXE7-F1
#
_cell.length_a   1.000
_cell.length_b   1.000
_cell.length_c   1.000
_cell.angle_alpha   90.00
_cell.angle_beta   90.00
_cell.angle_gamma   90.00
#
_symmetry.space_group_name_H-M   'P 1'
#
loop_
_entity.id
_entity.type
_entity.pdbx_description
1 polymer ?
#
loop_
_entity_poly.entity_id
_entity_poly.type
_entity_poly.pdbx_seq_one_letter_code
_entity_poly.pdbx_strand_id
1 'polypeptide(L)'
;AEFAEHWQLTEASTALLQSFDLQAQAKVMAEFSPRDASRDVNAIFAKFAQGVGSREQRASSVQTFLAQWSLGPEAQQLFFGLPPLAQQRVMQEFRPRDASSDCNNIFMKFAQGVC
;
A
#
# COMPACT_ATOMS: atom_id res chain seq x y z
N ALA A 1 -20.77 10.25 -9.87
CA ALA A 1 -20.66 11.41 -8.96
C ALA A 1 -21.32 11.16 -7.60
N GLU A 2 -21.99 10.01 -7.40
CA GLU A 2 -22.86 9.77 -6.25
C GLU A 2 -22.17 9.81 -4.88
N PHE A 3 -20.93 9.33 -4.74
CA PHE A 3 -20.25 9.33 -3.44
C PHE A 3 -19.91 10.74 -2.92
N ALA A 4 -19.41 11.62 -3.80
CA ALA A 4 -19.07 12.99 -3.41
C ALA A 4 -20.32 13.81 -3.07
N GLU A 5 -21.42 13.59 -3.80
CA GLU A 5 -22.71 14.21 -3.50
C GLU A 5 -23.33 13.64 -2.22
N HIS A 6 -23.26 12.32 -2.02
CA HIS A 6 -23.79 11.63 -0.84
C HIS A 6 -23.13 12.10 0.46
N TRP A 7 -21.83 12.36 0.43
CA TRP A 7 -21.07 12.80 1.60
C TRP A 7 -20.81 14.31 1.64
N GLN A 8 -21.41 15.10 0.72
CA GLN A 8 -21.12 16.54 0.55
C GLN A 8 -19.61 16.86 0.57
N LEU A 9 -18.82 16.10 -0.19
CA LEU A 9 -17.39 16.34 -0.34
C LEU A 9 -17.17 17.63 -1.13
N THR A 10 -16.23 18.44 -0.63
CA THR A 10 -15.75 19.63 -1.34
C THR A 10 -14.89 19.24 -2.54
N GLU A 11 -14.67 20.20 -3.43
CA GLU A 11 -13.81 20.04 -4.59
C GLU A 11 -12.39 19.62 -4.21
N ALA A 12 -11.86 20.15 -3.09
CA ALA A 12 -10.54 19.77 -2.56
C ALA A 12 -10.48 18.28 -2.15
N SER A 13 -11.50 17.77 -1.46
CA SER A 13 -11.58 16.34 -1.08
C SER A 13 -11.70 15.45 -2.31
N THR A 14 -12.46 15.89 -3.31
CA THR A 14 -12.66 15.15 -4.56
C THR A 14 -11.36 15.10 -5.38
N ALA A 15 -10.64 16.22 -5.48
CA ALA A 15 -9.32 16.30 -6.10
C ALA A 15 -8.30 15.42 -5.37
N LEU A 16 -8.34 15.37 -4.04
CA LEU A 16 -7.48 14.49 -3.24
C LEU A 16 -7.75 13.00 -3.55
N LEU A 17 -9.03 12.60 -3.65
CA LEU A 17 -9.40 11.24 -4.05
C LEU A 17 -8.89 10.92 -5.46
N GLN A 18 -9.08 11.83 -6.41
CA GLN A 18 -8.63 11.68 -7.79
C GLN A 18 -7.10 11.63 -7.93
N SER A 19 -6.37 12.20 -6.97
CA SER A 19 -4.90 12.13 -6.93
C SER A 19 -4.37 10.74 -6.56
N PHE A 20 -5.19 9.85 -5.97
CA PHE A 20 -4.78 8.49 -5.64
C PHE A 20 -5.05 7.52 -6.81
N ASP A 21 -4.38 6.36 -6.79
CA ASP A 21 -4.59 5.29 -7.77
C ASP A 21 -6.02 4.72 -7.71
N LEU A 22 -6.52 4.17 -8.81
CA LEU A 22 -7.86 3.59 -8.92
C LEU A 22 -8.15 2.54 -7.83
N GLN A 23 -7.15 1.72 -7.45
CA GLN A 23 -7.32 0.76 -6.35
C GLN A 23 -7.57 1.46 -5.01
N ALA A 24 -6.80 2.50 -4.70
CA ALA A 24 -6.97 3.27 -3.49
C ALA A 24 -8.30 4.01 -3.47
N GLN A 25 -8.74 4.56 -4.61
CA GLN A 25 -10.05 5.20 -4.73
C GLN A 25 -11.19 4.21 -4.44
N ALA A 26 -11.18 3.05 -5.10
CA ALA A 26 -12.21 2.02 -4.89
C ALA A 26 -12.28 1.57 -3.43
N LYS A 27 -11.12 1.41 -2.79
CA LYS A 27 -11.01 1.00 -1.39
C LYS A 27 -11.49 2.09 -0.43
N VAL A 28 -11.14 3.34 -0.69
CA VAL A 28 -11.67 4.48 0.07
C VAL A 28 -13.19 4.51 -0.04
N MET A 29 -13.76 4.40 -1.24
CA MET A 29 -15.22 4.41 -1.44
C MET A 29 -15.92 3.22 -0.77
N ALA A 30 -15.27 2.06 -0.71
CA ALA A 30 -15.83 0.86 -0.08
C ALA A 30 -15.73 0.86 1.45
N GLU A 31 -14.61 1.34 2.02
CA GLU A 31 -14.34 1.29 3.46
C GLU A 31 -14.74 2.59 4.19
N PHE A 32 -14.94 3.71 3.49
CA PHE A 32 -15.29 4.98 4.11
C PHE A 32 -16.74 4.99 4.59
N SER A 33 -16.92 4.73 5.88
CA SER A 33 -18.21 4.82 6.57
C SER A 33 -18.05 5.64 7.87
N PRO A 34 -18.09 6.98 7.79
CA PRO A 34 -17.97 7.82 8.98
C PRO A 34 -19.19 7.63 9.88
N ARG A 35 -18.93 7.25 11.14
CA ARG A 35 -19.98 7.01 12.15
C ARG A 35 -20.71 8.28 12.57
N ASP A 36 -20.07 9.43 12.38
CA ASP A 36 -20.52 10.75 12.83
C ASP A 36 -20.32 11.77 11.70
N ALA A 37 -21.29 11.82 10.78
CA ALA A 37 -21.30 12.77 9.67
C ALA A 37 -21.65 14.21 10.10
N SER A 38 -21.92 14.43 11.39
CA SER A 38 -22.23 15.75 11.95
C SER A 38 -20.99 16.62 12.18
N ARG A 39 -19.80 16.00 12.24
CA ARG A 39 -18.49 16.69 12.23
C ARG A 39 -17.98 16.83 10.80
N ASP A 40 -17.02 17.74 10.58
CA ASP A 40 -16.39 18.02 9.28
C ASP A 40 -16.00 16.77 8.49
N VAL A 41 -16.93 16.29 7.65
CA VAL A 41 -16.79 15.06 6.86
C VAL A 41 -15.58 15.15 5.92
N ASN A 42 -15.28 16.34 5.42
CA ASN A 42 -14.12 16.62 4.58
C ASN A 42 -12.80 16.38 5.32
N ALA A 43 -12.70 16.76 6.59
CA ALA A 43 -11.50 16.52 7.39
C ALA A 43 -11.34 15.03 7.73
N ILE A 44 -12.44 14.34 8.03
CA ILE A 44 -12.46 12.89 8.28
C ILE A 44 -12.05 12.14 7.01
N PHE A 45 -12.64 12.52 5.88
CA PHE A 45 -12.34 11.96 4.57
C PHE A 45 -10.88 12.16 4.20
N ALA A 46 -10.35 13.38 4.32
CA ALA A 46 -8.95 13.65 4.01
C ALA A 46 -8.01 12.76 4.83
N LYS A 47 -8.23 12.65 6.14
CA LYS A 47 -7.40 11.77 7.00
C LYS A 47 -7.55 10.29 6.65
N PHE A 48 -8.76 9.84 6.35
CA PHE A 48 -9.02 8.47 5.96
C PHE A 48 -8.36 8.14 4.61
N ALA A 49 -8.59 8.97 3.59
CA ALA A 49 -8.02 8.84 2.26
C ALA A 49 -6.49 8.89 2.29
N GLN A 50 -5.88 9.76 3.11
CA GLN A 50 -4.42 9.75 3.32
C GLN A 50 -3.93 8.43 3.94
N GLY A 51 -4.66 7.88 4.91
CA GLY A 51 -4.33 6.60 5.53
C GLY A 51 -4.43 5.42 4.56
N VAL A 52 -5.54 5.33 3.81
CA VAL A 52 -5.75 4.30 2.79
C VAL A 52 -4.74 4.47 1.67
N GLY A 53 -4.57 5.67 1.12
CA GLY A 53 -3.59 5.97 0.08
C GLY A 53 -2.17 5.55 0.48
N SER A 54 -1.74 5.88 1.71
CA SER A 54 -0.42 5.47 2.21
C SER A 54 -0.27 3.95 2.32
N ARG A 55 -1.34 3.25 2.75
CA ARG A 55 -1.35 1.79 2.87
C ARG A 55 -1.34 1.10 1.51
N GLU A 56 -2.13 1.60 0.57
CA GLU A 56 -2.21 1.06 -0.78
C GLU A 56 -0.94 1.34 -1.56
N GLN A 57 -0.34 2.53 -1.43
CA GLN A 57 0.98 2.81 -2.02
C GLN A 57 2.04 1.83 -1.51
N ARG A 58 2.02 1.49 -0.22
CA ARG A 58 2.89 0.44 0.33
C ARG A 58 2.57 -0.94 -0.23
N ALA A 59 1.30 -1.34 -0.26
CA ALA A 59 0.89 -2.63 -0.79
C ALA A 59 1.27 -2.79 -2.28
N SER A 60 1.04 -1.76 -3.09
CA SER A 60 1.45 -1.71 -4.49
C SER A 60 2.97 -1.79 -4.63
N SER A 61 3.74 -1.04 -3.83
CA SER A 61 5.20 -1.11 -3.86
C SER A 61 5.73 -2.51 -3.54
N VAL A 62 5.13 -3.16 -2.53
CA VAL A 62 5.47 -4.54 -2.16
C VAL A 62 5.13 -5.48 -3.31
N GLN A 63 3.92 -5.41 -3.87
CA GLN A 63 3.53 -6.28 -5.00
C GLN A 63 4.41 -6.06 -6.23
N THR A 64 4.74 -4.82 -6.57
CA THR A 64 5.68 -4.49 -7.65
C THR A 64 7.05 -5.07 -7.38
N PHE A 65 7.56 -4.99 -6.15
CA PHE A 65 8.84 -5.59 -5.78
C PHE A 65 8.82 -7.12 -5.89
N LEU A 66 7.78 -7.77 -5.34
CA LEU A 66 7.61 -9.22 -5.42
C LEU A 66 7.53 -9.69 -6.89
N ALA A 67 6.80 -8.95 -7.74
CA ALA A 67 6.70 -9.22 -9.17
C ALA A 67 8.01 -8.95 -9.92
N GLN A 68 8.69 -7.84 -9.61
CA GLN A 68 9.97 -7.45 -10.21
C GLN A 68 11.03 -8.53 -10.05
N TRP A 69 11.07 -9.17 -8.88
CA TRP A 69 12.03 -10.24 -8.57
C TRP A 69 11.44 -11.64 -8.75
N SER A 70 10.20 -11.76 -9.24
CA SER A 70 9.45 -13.02 -9.37
C SER A 70 9.55 -13.90 -8.12
N LEU A 71 9.33 -13.29 -6.95
CA LEU A 71 9.38 -13.96 -5.66
C LEU A 71 8.18 -14.90 -5.52
N GLY A 72 8.49 -16.15 -5.15
CA GLY A 72 7.53 -17.21 -4.97
C GLY A 72 6.79 -17.08 -3.64
N PRO A 73 5.77 -17.92 -3.42
CA PRO A 73 4.90 -17.81 -2.25
C PRO A 73 5.67 -17.93 -0.93
N GLU A 74 6.70 -18.77 -0.84
CA GLU A 74 7.52 -18.92 0.38
C GLU A 74 8.29 -17.63 0.72
N ALA A 75 8.94 -17.00 -0.27
CA ALA A 75 9.63 -15.73 -0.07
C ALA A 75 8.66 -14.60 0.33
N GLN A 76 7.46 -14.58 -0.27
CA GLN A 76 6.41 -13.64 0.10
C GLN A 76 5.95 -13.84 1.54
N GLN A 77 5.68 -15.08 1.96
CA GLN A 77 5.30 -15.38 3.35
C GLN A 77 6.37 -14.93 4.35
N LEU A 78 7.64 -15.17 4.04
CA LEU A 78 8.75 -14.70 4.86
C LEU A 78 8.77 -13.17 4.93
N PHE A 79 8.63 -12.47 3.80
CA PHE A 79 8.57 -11.00 3.77
C PHE A 79 7.42 -10.42 4.61
N PHE A 80 6.22 -10.98 4.48
CA PHE A 80 5.05 -10.53 5.25
C PHE A 80 5.18 -10.82 6.75
N GLY A 81 5.99 -11.81 7.14
CA GLY A 81 6.32 -12.10 8.53
C GLY A 81 7.35 -11.12 9.14
N LEU A 82 8.11 -10.39 8.32
CA LEU A 82 9.11 -9.43 8.80
C LEU A 82 8.46 -8.18 9.41
N PRO A 83 9.09 -7.53 10.41
CA PRO A 83 8.63 -6.24 10.91
C PRO A 83 8.69 -5.18 9.80
N PRO A 84 7.83 -4.15 9.84
CA PRO A 84 7.72 -3.14 8.79
C PRO A 84 9.04 -2.39 8.51
N LEU A 85 9.89 -2.24 9.53
CA LEU A 85 11.22 -1.66 9.37
C LEU A 85 12.14 -2.56 8.53
N ALA A 86 12.13 -3.87 8.78
CA ALA A 86 12.91 -4.85 8.03
C ALA A 86 12.40 -4.98 6.59
N GLN A 87 11.08 -4.98 6.37
CA GLN A 87 10.50 -4.94 5.02
C GLN A 87 11.03 -3.75 4.21
N GLN A 88 11.04 -2.55 4.80
CA GLN A 88 11.58 -1.36 4.13
C GLN A 88 13.08 -1.48 3.83
N ARG A 89 13.86 -2.03 4.77
CA ARG A 89 15.29 -2.30 4.59
C ARG A 89 15.52 -3.26 3.44
N VAL A 90 14.77 -4.36 3.42
CA VAL A 90 14.82 -5.35 2.34
C VAL A 90 14.49 -4.72 1.00
N MET A 91 13.39 -3.97 0.87
CA MET A 91 13.04 -3.34 -0.40
C MET A 91 14.08 -2.31 -0.88
N GLN A 92 14.80 -1.65 0.03
CA GLN A 92 15.83 -0.66 -0.32
C GLN A 92 17.19 -1.29 -0.66
N GLU A 93 17.58 -2.31 0.09
CA GLU A 93 18.92 -2.90 0.04
C GLU A 93 18.98 -4.15 -0.85
N PHE A 94 17.86 -4.83 -1.09
CA PHE A 94 17.80 -6.02 -1.92
C PHE A 94 17.96 -5.67 -3.41
N ARG A 95 19.20 -5.73 -3.87
CA ARG A 95 19.58 -5.63 -5.28
C ARG A 95 20.51 -6.79 -5.65
N PRO A 96 19.95 -7.99 -5.91
CA PRO A 96 20.77 -9.11 -6.34
C PRO A 96 21.46 -8.79 -7.68
N ARG A 97 22.76 -9.07 -7.76
CA ARG A 97 23.55 -8.91 -9.00
C ARG A 97 23.15 -9.89 -10.08
N ASP A 98 22.62 -11.05 -9.69
CA ASP A 98 22.25 -12.12 -10.60
C ASP A 98 20.78 -12.49 -10.35
N ALA A 99 19.91 -11.87 -11.14
CA ALA A 99 18.45 -12.07 -11.05
C ALA A 99 17.97 -13.29 -11.85
N SER A 100 18.89 -14.04 -12.49
CA SER A 100 18.55 -14.99 -13.55
C SER A 100 18.34 -16.42 -13.06
N SER A 101 18.86 -16.81 -11.90
CA SER A 101 18.77 -18.22 -11.47
C SER A 101 17.91 -18.46 -10.23
N ASP A 102 18.01 -17.68 -9.14
CA ASP A 102 17.33 -18.06 -7.88
C ASP A 102 16.99 -16.88 -6.95
N CYS A 103 16.20 -15.91 -7.43
CA CYS A 103 15.78 -14.76 -6.61
C CYS A 103 15.14 -15.15 -5.28
N ASN A 104 14.35 -16.24 -5.24
CA ASN A 104 13.74 -16.76 -4.01
C ASN A 104 14.80 -17.13 -2.96
N ASN A 105 15.79 -17.92 -3.33
CA ASN A 105 16.80 -18.42 -2.39
C ASN A 105 17.70 -17.29 -1.90
N ILE A 106 18.06 -16.36 -2.79
CA ILE A 106 18.84 -15.16 -2.44
C ILE A 106 18.03 -14.27 -1.48
N PHE A 107 16.74 -14.07 -1.77
CA PHE A 107 15.84 -13.29 -0.94
C PHE A 107 15.68 -13.89 0.46
N MET A 108 15.43 -15.19 0.56
CA MET A 108 15.28 -15.86 1.86
C MET A 108 16.53 -15.71 2.73
N LYS A 109 17.72 -15.92 2.16
CA LYS A 109 18.99 -15.74 2.89
C LYS A 109 19.23 -14.29 3.29
N PHE A 110 18.88 -13.35 2.43
CA PHE A 110 19.00 -11.92 2.71
C PHE A 110 18.04 -11.49 3.84
N ALA A 111 16.77 -11.87 3.73
CA ALA A 111 15.74 -11.53 4.69
C ALA A 111 16.00 -12.14 6.09
N GLN A 112 16.57 -13.35 6.14
CA GLN A 112 17.06 -13.94 7.40
C GLN A 112 18.22 -13.16 8.04
N GLY A 113 19.02 -12.44 7.25
CA GLY A 113 20.14 -11.64 7.76
C GLY A 113 19.77 -10.22 8.19
N VAL A 114 18.62 -9.70 7.75
CA VAL A 114 18.10 -8.38 8.14
C VAL A 114 17.27 -8.43 9.43
N CYS A 115 16.83 -9.64 9.82
CA CYS A 115 15.92 -9.86 10.95
C CYS A 115 16.65 -10.09 12.27
#